data_AF-A0A9P0LIY7-F1
#
_entry.id   AF-A0A9P0LIY7-F1
#
_cell.length_a   1.000
_cell.length_b   1.000
_cell.length_c   1.000
_cell.angle_alpha   90.00
_cell.angle_beta   90.00
_cell.angle_gamma   90.00
#
_symmetry.space_group_name_H-M   'P 1'
#
loop_
_entity.id
_entity.type
_entity.pdbx_description
1 polymer ?
#
loop_
_entity_poly.entity_id
_entity_poly.type
_entity_poly.pdbx_seq_one_letter_code
_entity_poly.pdbx_strand_id
1 'polypeptide(L)'
;MPLTALPKAFDLKELKKGYFPHLFNTLAHQNYVGPIPALDFYDPDHLKEDAREKLLKWHGERQAEGYVFDFQKEIVEYCISDVEILTQACLKFRDLMKTETTVDPFQESTTIASCCNKVLDAIF
;
A
#
# COMPACT_ATOMS: atom_id res chain seq x y z
N MET A 1 10.85 -0.16 0.77
CA MET A 1 9.99 0.79 0.04
C MET A 1 8.58 0.68 0.64
N PRO A 2 7.86 1.78 0.91
CA PRO A 2 6.49 1.71 1.39
C PRO A 2 5.53 1.29 0.27
N LEU A 3 4.40 0.66 0.62
CA LEU A 3 3.41 0.18 -0.35
C LEU A 3 2.85 1.30 -1.23
N THR A 4 2.64 2.48 -0.65
CA THR A 4 2.17 3.70 -1.33
C THR A 4 3.11 4.20 -2.43
N ALA A 5 4.39 3.78 -2.44
CA ALA A 5 5.34 4.15 -3.49
C ALA A 5 5.35 3.16 -4.67
N LEU A 6 4.83 1.94 -4.51
CA LEU A 6 4.84 0.92 -5.56
C LEU A 6 4.08 1.33 -6.82
N PRO A 7 2.87 1.94 -6.74
CA PRO A 7 2.15 2.32 -7.95
C PRO A 7 2.95 3.31 -8.80
N LYS A 8 3.61 4.29 -8.18
CA LYS A 8 4.47 5.24 -8.88
C LYS A 8 5.75 4.59 -9.42
N ALA A 9 6.33 3.64 -8.69
CA ALA A 9 7.59 3.00 -9.08
C ALA A 9 7.44 2.05 -10.29
N PHE A 10 6.26 1.43 -10.44
CA PHE A 10 5.96 0.46 -11.51
C PHE A 10 4.92 0.98 -12.52
N ASP A 11 4.63 2.28 -12.52
CA ASP A 11 3.60 2.93 -13.34
C ASP A 11 2.24 2.21 -13.30
N LEU A 12 1.85 1.73 -12.12
CA LEU A 12 0.57 1.06 -11.88
C LEU A 12 -0.52 2.07 -11.57
N LYS A 13 -1.75 1.75 -11.98
CA LYS A 13 -2.91 2.54 -11.63
C LYS A 13 -3.26 2.30 -10.16
N GLU A 14 -3.30 3.38 -9.37
CA GLU A 14 -3.72 3.31 -7.96
C GLU A 14 -5.20 2.91 -7.86
N LEU A 15 -5.49 1.85 -7.09
CA LEU A 15 -6.82 1.23 -7.01
C LEU A 15 -7.74 1.91 -5.99
N LYS A 16 -7.26 2.12 -4.75
CA LYS A 16 -7.99 2.87 -3.72
C LYS A 16 -7.16 4.06 -3.27
N LYS A 17 -7.69 5.26 -3.50
CA LYS A 17 -7.12 6.52 -3.03
C LYS A 17 -7.72 6.85 -1.66
N GLY A 18 -6.98 6.64 -0.59
CA GLY A 18 -7.46 6.92 0.76
C GLY A 18 -6.51 6.47 1.86
N TYR A 19 -6.92 6.72 3.10
CA TYR A 19 -6.15 6.37 4.29
C TYR A 19 -7.00 5.47 5.20
N PHE A 20 -6.34 4.55 5.90
CA PHE A 20 -6.99 3.69 6.88
C PHE A 20 -6.56 4.10 8.30
N PRO A 21 -7.46 4.16 9.29
CA PRO A 21 -7.12 4.54 10.66
C PRO A 21 -6.54 3.34 11.44
N HIS A 22 -5.24 3.08 11.29
CA HIS A 22 -4.60 1.89 11.87
C HIS A 22 -4.77 1.78 13.38
N LEU A 23 -4.73 2.90 14.11
CA LEU A 23 -4.90 2.90 15.58
C LEU A 23 -6.37 2.70 16.00
N PHE A 24 -7.32 2.82 15.08
CA PHE A 24 -8.73 2.54 15.33
C PHE A 24 -9.06 1.04 15.24
N ASN A 25 -8.18 0.24 14.64
CA ASN A 25 -8.35 -1.21 14.50
C ASN A 25 -8.17 -1.93 15.85
N THR A 26 -9.23 -1.93 16.64
CA THR A 26 -9.32 -2.63 17.92
C THR A 26 -10.52 -3.55 17.95
N LEU A 27 -10.55 -4.51 18.89
CA LEU A 27 -11.70 -5.40 19.07
C LEU A 27 -12.99 -4.63 19.39
N ALA A 28 -12.89 -3.50 20.09
CA ALA A 28 -14.04 -2.67 20.45
C ALA A 28 -14.68 -1.97 19.24
N HIS A 29 -13.91 -1.69 18.19
CA HIS A 29 -14.38 -0.97 17.01
C HIS A 29 -14.75 -1.85 15.82
N GLN A 30 -14.66 -3.19 15.95
CA GLN A 30 -14.90 -4.11 14.81
C GLN A 30 -16.28 -4.00 14.17
N ASN A 31 -17.29 -3.56 14.94
CA ASN A 31 -18.67 -3.37 14.45
C ASN A 31 -19.04 -1.89 14.38
N TYR A 32 -18.05 -0.99 14.35
CA TYR A 32 -18.29 0.45 14.31
C TYR A 32 -18.85 0.87 12.95
N VAL A 33 -19.97 1.59 12.98
CA VAL A 33 -20.55 2.30 11.84
C VAL A 33 -20.93 3.70 12.31
N GLY A 34 -20.32 4.73 11.73
CA GLY A 34 -20.51 6.09 12.21
C GLY A 34 -19.68 7.12 11.44
N PRO A 35 -19.49 8.32 12.02
CA PRO A 35 -18.61 9.33 11.43
C PRO A 35 -17.18 8.82 11.22
N ILE A 36 -16.44 9.45 10.30
CA ILE A 36 -15.02 9.14 10.10
C ILE A 36 -14.24 9.27 11.44
N PRO A 37 -13.35 8.32 11.77
CA PRO A 37 -12.55 8.38 12.99
C PRO A 37 -11.73 9.67 13.10
N ALA A 38 -11.41 10.07 14.33
CA ALA A 38 -10.57 11.25 14.56
C ALA A 38 -9.19 11.11 13.88
N LEU A 39 -8.60 12.24 13.50
CA LEU A 39 -7.33 12.29 12.77
C LEU A 39 -6.20 11.54 13.49
N ASP A 40 -6.18 11.59 14.83
CA ASP A 40 -5.18 10.92 15.66
C ASP A 40 -5.14 9.40 15.40
N PHE A 41 -6.25 8.78 15.00
CA PHE A 41 -6.27 7.35 14.70
C PHE A 41 -5.58 6.96 13.38
N TYR A 42 -5.27 7.94 12.53
CA TYR A 42 -4.53 7.77 11.27
C TYR A 42 -3.02 7.97 11.43
N ASP A 43 -2.56 8.23 12.65
CA ASP A 43 -1.14 8.36 13.00
C ASP A 43 -0.36 9.38 12.12
N PRO A 44 -0.80 10.65 12.09
CA PRO A 44 -0.22 11.67 11.22
C PRO A 44 1.24 12.02 11.55
N ASP A 45 1.70 11.72 12.77
CA ASP A 45 3.04 12.07 13.25
C ASP A 45 4.13 11.15 12.68
N HIS A 46 3.76 9.96 12.22
CA HIS A 46 4.67 9.04 11.53
C HIS A 46 4.74 9.29 10.01
N LEU A 47 3.98 10.26 9.50
CA LEU A 47 4.02 10.66 8.09
C LEU A 47 5.02 11.80 7.85
N LYS A 48 5.65 11.79 6.67
CA LYS A 48 6.41 12.95 6.17
C LYS A 48 5.47 14.13 5.91
N GLU A 49 6.01 15.35 5.95
CA GLU A 49 5.22 16.59 5.80
C GLU A 49 4.27 16.56 4.60
N ASP A 50 4.75 16.12 3.43
CA ASP A 50 3.95 16.07 2.20
C ASP A 50 2.79 15.05 2.26
N ALA A 51 3.02 13.92 2.91
CA ALA A 51 2.02 12.87 3.11
C ALA A 51 1.01 13.27 4.20
N ARG A 52 1.50 13.96 5.24
CA ARG A 52 0.69 14.49 6.34
C ARG A 52 -0.29 15.54 5.82
N GLU A 53 0.14 16.50 5.01
CA GLU A 53 -0.75 17.51 4.41
C GLU A 53 -1.88 16.88 3.57
N LYS A 54 -1.54 15.85 2.77
CA LYS A 54 -2.53 15.10 1.98
C LYS A 54 -3.54 14.37 2.86
N LEU A 55 -3.10 13.78 3.97
CA LEU A 55 -3.97 13.14 4.95
C LEU A 55 -4.93 14.15 5.58
N LEU A 56 -4.43 15.29 6.07
CA LEU A 56 -5.27 16.33 6.69
C LEU A 56 -6.33 16.84 5.72
N LYS A 57 -5.94 17.10 4.47
CA LYS A 57 -6.89 17.55 3.43
C LYS A 57 -7.96 16.50 3.16
N TRP A 58 -7.55 15.25 2.91
CA TRP A 58 -8.48 14.15 2.65
C TRP A 58 -9.44 13.93 3.82
N HIS A 59 -8.94 13.95 5.06
CA HIS A 59 -9.76 13.76 6.26
C HIS A 59 -10.80 14.87 6.43
N GLY A 60 -10.39 16.14 6.26
CA GLY A 60 -11.30 17.28 6.32
C GLY A 60 -12.38 17.24 5.23
N GLU A 61 -12.04 16.83 4.01
CA GLU A 61 -13.01 16.61 2.92
C GLU A 61 -14.02 15.52 3.27
N ARG A 62 -13.56 14.35 3.75
CA ARG A 62 -14.45 13.25 4.18
C ARG A 62 -15.37 13.66 5.34
N GLN A 63 -14.85 14.42 6.30
CA GLN A 63 -15.63 14.90 7.42
C GLN A 63 -16.70 15.90 6.98
N ALA A 64 -16.37 16.83 6.08
CA ALA A 64 -17.31 17.80 5.52
C ALA A 64 -18.41 17.16 4.67
N GLU A 65 -18.09 16.06 3.97
CA GLU A 65 -19.06 15.26 3.21
C GLU A 65 -20.03 14.44 4.09
N GLY A 66 -19.80 14.39 5.40
CA GLY A 66 -20.59 13.54 6.31
C GLY A 66 -20.39 12.05 6.02
N TYR A 67 -19.17 11.67 5.60
CA TYR A 67 -18.84 10.29 5.25
C TYR A 67 -19.13 9.32 6.42
N VAL A 68 -19.89 8.26 6.12
CA VAL A 68 -20.16 7.18 7.08
C VAL A 68 -19.10 6.11 6.92
N PHE A 69 -18.27 5.98 7.93
CA PHE A 69 -17.24 4.97 8.05
C PHE A 69 -17.84 3.68 8.64
N ASP A 70 -17.83 2.62 7.83
CA ASP A 70 -18.16 1.25 8.23
C ASP A 70 -16.85 0.46 8.37
N PHE A 71 -16.49 0.09 9.60
CA PHE A 71 -15.20 -0.52 9.88
C PHE A 71 -14.99 -1.83 9.10
N GLN A 72 -15.98 -2.71 9.04
CA GLN A 72 -15.84 -4.03 8.42
C GLN A 72 -15.67 -3.91 6.91
N LYS A 73 -16.42 -3.01 6.29
CA LYS A 73 -16.29 -2.72 4.87
C LYS A 73 -14.92 -2.11 4.56
N GLU A 74 -14.52 -1.12 5.35
CA GLU A 74 -13.29 -0.35 5.11
C GLU A 74 -12.03 -1.19 5.28
N ILE A 75 -11.95 -2.03 6.31
CA ILE A 75 -10.78 -2.90 6.52
C ILE A 75 -10.62 -3.91 5.38
N VAL A 76 -11.73 -4.50 4.92
CA VAL A 76 -11.70 -5.47 3.82
C VAL A 76 -11.26 -4.79 2.53
N GLU A 77 -11.89 -3.67 2.16
CA GLU A 77 -11.52 -2.93 0.95
C GLU A 77 -10.08 -2.42 0.99
N TYR A 78 -9.61 -1.96 2.16
CA TYR A 78 -8.24 -1.52 2.34
C TYR A 78 -7.25 -2.68 2.14
N CYS A 79 -7.48 -3.82 2.81
CA CYS A 79 -6.62 -5.00 2.66
C CYS A 79 -6.62 -5.57 1.23
N ILE A 80 -7.78 -5.60 0.55
CA ILE A 80 -7.87 -6.03 -0.84
C ILE A 80 -7.01 -5.12 -1.72
N SER A 81 -7.18 -3.80 -1.62
CA SER A 81 -6.40 -2.84 -2.39
C SER A 81 -4.90 -2.99 -2.15
N ASP A 82 -4.48 -3.17 -0.89
CA ASP A 82 -3.06 -3.32 -0.54
C ASP A 82 -2.46 -4.59 -1.17
N VAL A 83 -3.18 -5.71 -1.10
CA VAL A 83 -2.75 -6.99 -1.71
C VAL A 83 -2.74 -6.90 -3.24
N GLU A 84 -3.71 -6.23 -3.84
CA GLU A 84 -3.77 -6.03 -5.29
C GLU A 84 -2.60 -5.19 -5.80
N ILE A 85 -2.26 -4.10 -5.12
CA ILE A 85 -1.10 -3.26 -5.44
C ILE A 85 0.19 -4.07 -5.32
N LEU A 86 0.36 -4.82 -4.22
CA LEU A 86 1.54 -5.66 -4.02
C LEU A 86 1.66 -6.72 -5.11
N THR A 87 0.55 -7.36 -5.45
CA THR A 87 0.51 -8.41 -6.48
C THR A 87 0.90 -7.86 -7.84
N GLN A 88 0.32 -6.73 -8.25
CA GLN A 88 0.65 -6.08 -9.52
C GLN A 88 2.12 -5.66 -9.59
N ALA A 89 2.65 -5.08 -8.50
CA ALA A 89 4.04 -4.68 -8.43
C ALA A 89 4.99 -5.89 -8.52
N CYS A 90 4.70 -6.98 -7.81
CA CYS A 90 5.47 -8.22 -7.91
C CYS A 90 5.43 -8.80 -9.33
N LEU A 91 4.26 -8.84 -9.97
CA LEU A 91 4.14 -9.32 -11.34
C LEU A 91 4.95 -8.48 -12.31
N LYS A 92 4.92 -7.14 -12.19
CA LYS A 92 5.74 -6.27 -13.04
C LYS A 92 7.23 -6.36 -12.76
N PHE A 93 7.62 -6.48 -11.51
CA PHE A 93 9.02 -6.75 -11.17
C PHE A 93 9.51 -8.06 -11.80
N ARG A 94 8.74 -9.14 -11.70
CA ARG A 94 9.08 -10.43 -12.31
C ARG A 94 9.20 -10.33 -13.83
N ASP A 95 8.24 -9.66 -14.48
CA ASP A 95 8.20 -9.45 -15.93
C ASP A 95 9.45 -8.71 -16.41
N LEU A 96 9.79 -7.60 -15.75
CA LEU A 96 11.01 -6.83 -16.04
C LEU A 96 12.27 -7.66 -15.86
N MET A 97 12.41 -8.35 -14.72
CA MET A 97 13.60 -9.16 -14.45
C MET A 97 13.79 -10.27 -15.48
N LYS A 98 12.73 -10.95 -15.92
CA LYS A 98 12.81 -12.01 -16.94
C LYS A 98 12.98 -11.48 -18.36
N THR A 99 12.64 -10.22 -18.60
CA THR A 99 12.79 -9.58 -19.91
C THR A 99 14.21 -9.03 -20.07
N GLU A 100 14.71 -8.34 -19.05
CA GLU A 100 16.03 -7.71 -19.05
C GLU A 100 17.15 -8.68 -18.68
N THR A 101 16.81 -9.79 -18.00
CA THR A 101 17.74 -10.83 -17.58
C THR A 101 17.14 -12.21 -17.85
N THR A 102 17.92 -13.28 -17.68
CA THR A 102 17.43 -14.67 -17.79
C THR A 102 16.97 -15.27 -16.47
N VAL A 103 17.01 -14.50 -15.38
CA VAL A 103 16.76 -14.98 -14.01
C VAL A 103 15.34 -14.65 -13.56
N ASP A 104 14.64 -15.65 -13.03
CA ASP A 104 13.34 -15.43 -12.39
C ASP A 104 13.52 -15.04 -10.91
N PRO A 105 13.15 -13.81 -10.50
CA PRO A 105 13.45 -13.31 -9.16
C PRO A 105 12.71 -14.02 -8.04
N PHE A 106 11.66 -14.80 -8.33
CA PHE A 106 10.85 -15.49 -7.32
C PHE A 106 11.03 -17.01 -7.32
N GLN A 107 11.50 -17.60 -8.42
CA GLN A 107 11.81 -19.04 -8.46
C GLN A 107 13.24 -19.32 -8.04
N GLU A 108 14.16 -18.41 -8.39
CA GLU A 108 15.59 -18.65 -8.22
C GLU A 108 16.18 -17.93 -7.02
N SER A 109 15.44 -17.01 -6.40
CA SER A 109 15.91 -16.26 -5.25
C SER A 109 14.75 -15.89 -4.32
N THR A 110 15.08 -15.65 -3.06
CA THR A 110 14.12 -15.16 -2.06
C THR A 110 14.30 -13.67 -1.77
N THR A 111 15.43 -13.08 -2.20
CA THR A 111 15.78 -11.67 -1.97
C THR A 111 16.35 -11.05 -3.23
N ILE A 112 16.23 -9.72 -3.35
CA ILE A 112 16.78 -8.94 -4.47
C ILE A 112 18.30 -9.13 -4.56
N ALA A 113 19.02 -9.11 -3.43
CA ALA A 113 20.48 -9.28 -3.44
C ALA A 113 20.91 -10.63 -4.01
N SER A 114 20.25 -11.72 -3.59
CA SER A 114 20.47 -13.05 -4.15
C SER A 114 20.17 -13.09 -5.65
N CYS A 115 19.10 -12.44 -6.08
CA CYS A 115 18.73 -12.38 -7.49
C CYS A 115 19.80 -11.64 -8.32
N CYS A 116 20.29 -10.50 -7.83
CA CYS A 116 21.36 -9.75 -8.50
C CYS A 116 22.65 -10.55 -8.63
N ASN A 117 23.04 -11.33 -7.61
CA ASN A 117 24.21 -12.21 -7.70
C ASN A 117 24.03 -13.26 -8.80
N LYS A 118 22.84 -13.88 -8.90
CA LYS A 118 22.56 -14.84 -9.97
C LYS A 118 22.57 -14.22 -11.36
N VAL A 119 22.09 -12.98 -11.49
CA VAL A 119 22.19 -12.24 -12.76
C VAL A 119 23.66 -12.00 -13.13
N LEU A 120 24.50 -11.65 -12.16
CA LEU A 120 25.94 -11.49 -12.38
C LEU A 120 26.58 -12.80 -12.86
N ASP A 121 26.29 -13.91 -12.18
CA ASP A 121 26.78 -15.24 -12.53
C ASP A 121 26.27 -15.73 -13.91
N ALA A 122 25.13 -15.23 -14.37
CA ALA A 122 24.58 -15.58 -15.68
C ALA A 122 25.18 -14.77 -16.85
N ILE A 123 25.79 -13.62 -16.54
CA ILE A 123 26.36 -12.68 -17.53
C ILE A 123 27.87 -12.91 -17.74
N PHE A 124 28.58 -13.43 -16.74
CA PHE A 124 30.03 -13.68 -16.74
C PHE A 124 30.36 -15.17 -16.75
#